data_AF-A0A0A8K361-F1
#
_entry.id   AF-A0A0A8K361-F1
#
_cell.length_a   1.000
_cell.length_b   1.000
_cell.length_c   1.000
_cell.angle_alpha   90.00
_cell.angle_beta   90.00
_cell.angle_gamma   90.00
#
_symmetry.space_group_name_H-M   'P 1'
#
loop_
_entity.id
_entity.type
_entity.pdbx_description
1 polymer ?
#
loop_
_entity_poly.entity_id
_entity_poly.type
_entity_poly.pdbx_seq_one_letter_code
_entity_poly.pdbx_strand_id
1 'polypeptide(L)' 'MGGRRLEDLGRSARCANVFGAERIETIGQLVQRTEIDFRRIPNIGNKSIREIKEKLAELGLSLRQGEIKLT' A
#
# COMPACT_ATOMS: atom_id res chain seq x y z
N MET A 1 -4.45 15.97 15.25
CA MET A 1 -4.95 15.10 14.16
C MET A 1 -3.86 14.09 13.80
N GLY A 2 -3.80 12.98 14.53
CA GLY A 2 -2.75 11.95 14.33
C GLY A 2 -3.03 11.13 13.09
N GLY A 3 -2.53 11.58 11.93
CA GLY A 3 -2.51 10.74 10.73
C GLY A 3 -1.66 9.51 11.02
N ARG A 4 -2.26 8.32 11.00
CA ARG A 4 -1.53 7.06 11.16
C ARG A 4 -0.40 7.02 10.13
N ARG A 5 0.83 6.96 10.62
CA ARG A 5 2.02 6.91 9.77
C ARG A 5 2.11 5.55 9.14
N LEU A 6 2.64 5.52 7.93
CA LEU A 6 2.86 4.28 7.19
C LEU A 6 3.83 3.33 7.91
N GLU A 7 4.68 3.87 8.80
CA GLU A 7 5.58 3.14 9.69
C GLU A 7 4.85 2.07 10.53
N ASP A 8 3.58 2.32 10.88
CA ASP A 8 2.72 1.42 11.67
C ASP A 8 2.19 0.25 10.84
N LEU A 9 2.03 0.45 9.53
CA LEU A 9 1.63 -0.58 8.56
C LEU A 9 2.75 -1.58 8.26
N GLY A 10 3.90 -1.48 8.94
CA GLY A 10 4.86 -2.55 9.09
C GLY A 10 6.17 -2.30 8.35
N ARG A 11 7.20 -2.07 9.16
CA ARG A 11 8.63 -2.11 8.83
C ARG A 11 9.06 -3.56 8.53
N SER A 12 8.68 -4.08 7.37
CA SER A 12 9.60 -4.98 6.67
C SER A 12 10.43 -4.09 5.76
N ALA A 13 11.76 -4.16 5.83
CA ALA A 13 12.66 -3.22 5.13
C ALA A 13 12.32 -3.02 3.63
N ARG A 14 11.66 -4.01 3.01
CA ARG A 14 11.13 -3.94 1.64
C ARG A 14 9.97 -2.98 1.45
N CYS A 15 9.02 -2.92 2.38
CA CYS A 15 7.88 -2.01 2.28
C CYS A 15 8.37 -0.55 2.38
N ALA A 16 9.26 -0.25 3.33
CA ALA A 16 9.86 1.07 3.50
C ALA A 16 10.61 1.55 2.23
N ASN A 17 11.35 0.67 1.56
CA ASN A 17 12.09 1.03 0.34
C ASN A 17 11.17 1.37 -0.83
N VAL A 18 10.01 0.70 -0.91
CA VAL A 18 9.00 0.93 -1.95
C VAL A 18 8.25 2.22 -1.68
N PHE A 19 7.86 2.44 -0.44
CA PHE A 19 7.19 3.66 -0.02
C PHE A 19 8.10 4.88 -0.19
N GLY A 20 9.40 4.75 0.11
CA GLY A 20 10.38 5.79 -0.18
C GLY A 20 10.50 6.09 -1.68
N ALA A 21 10.47 5.05 -2.53
CA ALA A 21 10.51 5.22 -4.00
C ALA A 21 9.26 5.93 -4.54
N GLU A 22 8.09 5.61 -4.00
CA GLU A 22 6.79 6.19 -4.39
C GLU A 22 6.41 7.47 -3.62
N ARG A 23 7.29 7.94 -2.71
CA ARG A 23 7.04 9.07 -1.79
C ARG A 23 5.75 8.91 -0.97
N ILE A 24 5.45 7.70 -0.54
CA ILE A 24 4.28 7.39 0.30
C ILE A 24 4.71 7.49 1.75
N GLU A 25 4.30 8.56 2.43
CA GLU A 25 4.66 8.79 3.84
C GLU A 25 3.52 8.44 4.81
N THR A 26 2.30 8.39 4.29
CA THR A 26 1.08 8.18 5.09
C THR A 26 0.17 7.13 4.46
N ILE A 27 -0.68 6.51 5.29
CA ILE A 27 -1.69 5.56 4.82
C ILE A 27 -2.64 6.22 3.81
N GLY A 28 -2.93 7.52 3.96
CA GLY A 28 -3.74 8.28 3.02
C GLY A 28 -3.13 8.37 1.61
N GLN A 29 -1.80 8.42 1.50
CA GLN A 29 -1.11 8.35 0.21
C GLN A 29 -1.12 6.91 -0.34
N LEU A 30 -1.02 5.92 0.55
CA LEU A 30 -1.01 4.50 0.19
C LEU A 30 -2.33 4.06 -0.46
N VAL A 31 -3.47 4.42 0.15
CA VAL A 31 -4.80 4.04 -0.36
C VAL A 31 -5.17 4.73 -1.67
N GLN A 32 -4.52 5.84 -2.02
CA GLN A 32 -4.72 6.52 -3.30
C GLN A 32 -4.05 5.80 -4.48
N ARG A 33 -3.10 4.90 -4.19
CA ARG A 33 -2.37 4.11 -5.19
C ARG A 33 -3.13 2.83 -5.53
N THR A 34 -2.84 2.31 -6.72
CA THR A 34 -3.46 1.09 -7.24
C THR A 34 -2.50 -0.08 -7.18
N GLU A 35 -3.02 -1.31 -7.18
CA GLU A 35 -2.19 -2.51 -7.27
C GLU A 35 -1.26 -2.48 -8.49
N ILE A 36 -1.73 -1.91 -9.61
CA ILE A 36 -0.96 -1.81 -10.86
C ILE A 36 0.29 -0.95 -10.67
N ASP A 37 0.15 0.16 -9.94
CA ASP A 37 1.26 1.06 -9.63
C ASP A 37 2.34 0.35 -8.82
N PHE A 38 1.92 -0.43 -7.81
CA PHE A 38 2.82 -1.26 -7.03
C PHE A 38 3.49 -2.35 -7.88
N ARG A 39 2.76 -3.00 -8.81
CA ARG A 39 3.34 -4.01 -9.72
C ARG A 39 4.37 -3.44 -10.69
N ARG A 40 4.35 -2.13 -10.98
CA ARG A 40 5.36 -1.48 -11.83
C ARG A 40 6.69 -1.28 -11.12
N ILE A 41 6.71 -1.38 -9.79
CA ILE A 41 7.92 -1.17 -9.00
C ILE A 41 8.77 -2.45 -9.04
N PRO A 42 10.01 -2.42 -9.57
CA PRO A 42 10.82 -3.61 -9.82
C PRO A 42 11.18 -4.41 -8.55
N ASN A 43 11.06 -3.80 -7.37
CA ASN A 43 11.33 -4.42 -6.08
C ASN A 43 10.06 -4.83 -5.30
N ILE A 44 8.87 -4.63 -5.89
CA ILE A 44 7.60 -5.13 -5.35
C ILE A 44 7.21 -6.42 -6.07
N GLY A 45 7.14 -7.50 -5.30
CA GLY A 45 6.52 -8.75 -5.73
C GLY A 45 5.08 -8.87 -5.22
N ASN A 46 4.35 -9.85 -5.77
CA ASN A 46 2.97 -10.18 -5.35
C ASN A 46 2.83 -10.38 -3.83
N LYS A 47 3.87 -10.90 -3.17
CA LYS A 47 3.90 -11.08 -1.72
C LYS A 47 3.78 -9.74 -0.98
N SER A 48 4.61 -8.75 -1.34
CA SER A 48 4.59 -7.42 -0.71
C SER A 48 3.25 -6.72 -0.93
N ILE A 49 2.67 -6.82 -2.13
CA ILE A 49 1.35 -6.26 -2.44
C ILE A 49 0.27 -6.88 -1.56
N ARG A 50 0.31 -8.21 -1.41
CA ARG A 50 -0.64 -8.94 -0.57
C ARG A 50 -0.51 -8.51 0.89
N GLU A 51 0.71 -8.40 1.42
CA GLU A 51 0.93 -7.92 2.79
C GLU A 51 0.37 -6.50 2.99
N ILE A 52 0.59 -5.58 2.03
CA ILE A 52 0.03 -4.23 2.07
C ILE A 52 -1.51 -4.27 2.09
N LYS A 53 -2.12 -5.12 1.26
CA LYS A 53 -3.58 -5.30 1.20
C LYS A 53 -4.14 -5.89 2.49
N GLU A 54 -3.51 -6.92 3.05
CA GLU A 54 -3.94 -7.55 4.30
C GLU A 54 -3.90 -6.53 5.45
N LYS A 55 -2.81 -5.77 5.58
CA LYS A 55 -2.69 -4.72 6.61
C LYS A 55 -3.65 -3.55 6.42
N LEU A 56 -3.93 -3.16 5.18
CA LEU A 56 -4.98 -2.18 4.92
C LEU A 56 -6.34 -2.74 5.34
N ALA A 57 -6.63 -4.01 5.02
CA ALA A 57 -7.89 -4.67 5.40
C ALA A 57 -8.05 -4.78 6.93
N GLU A 58 -6.98 -5.03 7.68
CA GLU A 58 -6.98 -4.98 9.16
C GLU A 58 -7.39 -3.61 9.71
N LEU A 59 -7.11 -2.54 8.97
CA LEU A 59 -7.51 -1.18 9.32
C LEU A 59 -8.87 -0.78 8.74
N GLY A 60 -9.57 -1.69 8.06
CA GLY A 60 -10.82 -1.42 7.35
C GLY A 60 -10.63 -0.56 6.09
N LEU A 61 -9.41 -0.54 5.56
CA LEU A 61 -9.01 0.21 4.36
C LEU A 61 -8.68 -0.75 3.22
N SER A 62 -8.60 -0.21 2.02
CA SER A 62 -8.23 -0.97 0.83
C SER A 62 -7.49 -0.07 -0.15
N LEU A 63 -6.59 -0.65 -0.93
CA LEU A 63 -5.97 0.05 -2.05
C LEU A 63 -7.04 0.47 -3.04
N ARG A 64 -6.77 1.54 -3.79
CA ARG A 64 -7.64 1.95 -4.88
C ARG A 64 -7.76 0.80 -5.87
N GLN A 65 -8.94 0.16 -5.87
CA GLN A 65 -9.34 -0.70 -6.97
C GLN A 65 -9.75 0.25 -8.09
N GLY A 66 -8.96 0.30 -9.17
CA GLY A 66 -9.55 0.70 -10.43
C GLY A 66 -10.73 -0.23 -10.66
N GLU A 67 -11.94 0.33 -10.72
CA GLU A 67 -13.21 -0.40 -10.70
C GLU A 67 -13.12 -1.77 -11.36
N ILE A 68 -13.35 -2.83 -10.58
CA ILE A 68 -14.03 -3.99 -11.13
C ILE A 68 -15.47 -3.85 -10.63
N LYS A 69 -16.32 -3.23 -11.45
CA LYS A 69 -17.76 -3.44 -11.35
C LYS A 69 -18.01 -4.93 -11.60
N LEU A 70 -18.19 -5.70 -10.53
CA LEU A 70 -18.97 -6.94 -10.60
C LEU A 70 -20.34 -6.60 -10.03
N THR A 71 -21.19 -6.11 -10.93
CA THR A 71 -22.63 -6.35 -10.89
C THR A 71 -22.87 -7.84 -11.15
#